data_AF-A0A1C6B5I1-F1
#
_entry.id   AF-A0A1C6B5I1-F1
#
_cell.length_a   1.000
_cell.length_b   1.000
_cell.length_c   1.000
_cell.angle_alpha   90.00
_cell.angle_beta   90.00
_cell.angle_gamma   90.00
#
_symmetry.space_group_name_H-M   'P 1'
#
loop_
_entity.id
_entity.type
_entity.pdbx_description
1 polymer ?
#
loop_
_entity_poly.entity_id
_entity_poly.type
_entity_poly.pdbx_seq_one_letter_code
_entity_poly.pdbx_strand_id
1 'polypeptide(L)'
;MTREEIKAILKDISDEQVNSILDLNSRDIGKVKGKTEDQKTELENLRRQLAEKDETIANLEKAKGDAAAIQAELDKYKQAEADRAKAEKEAQVDAILTQTAESALEGREFVNEYTRTHFLGELKKAIQDPANKGKKPADLFSDMTKDVDGIFKNPQHEPLKIAGVTKTDTSGNMTKDQIMSIKDASERQAAIAEHLDLFRKD
;
A
#
# COMPACT_ATOMS: atom_id res chain seq x y z
N MET A 1 53.54 31.01 66.18
CA MET A 1 54.29 31.10 67.46
C MET A 1 54.31 32.55 67.91
N THR A 2 54.30 32.81 69.21
CA THR A 2 54.36 34.14 69.80
C THR A 2 55.79 34.48 70.25
N ARG A 3 56.06 35.76 70.48
CA ARG A 3 57.35 36.24 71.03
C ARG A 3 57.69 35.53 72.35
N GLU A 4 56.70 35.40 73.24
CA GLU A 4 56.86 34.76 74.55
C GLU A 4 57.19 33.27 74.41
N GLU A 5 56.55 32.56 73.47
CA GLU A 5 56.87 31.16 73.17
C GLU A 5 58.31 30.99 72.67
N ILE A 6 58.80 31.92 71.83
CA ILE A 6 60.18 31.87 71.32
C ILE A 6 61.19 32.08 72.45
N LYS A 7 60.98 33.08 73.31
CA LYS A 7 61.87 33.36 74.45
C LYS A 7 61.83 32.27 75.52
N ALA A 8 60.70 31.59 75.67
CA ALA A 8 60.58 30.44 76.57
C ALA A 8 61.38 29.22 76.08
N ILE A 9 61.45 29.01 74.77
CA ILE A 9 62.19 27.88 74.15
C ILE A 9 63.69 28.20 74.02
N LEU A 10 64.04 29.46 73.69
CA LEU A 10 65.40 29.91 73.46
C LEU A 10 65.73 31.05 74.44
N LYS A 11 66.35 30.72 75.58
CA LYS A 11 66.53 31.65 76.71
C LYS A 11 67.52 32.81 76.46
N ASP A 12 68.49 32.65 75.56
CA ASP A 12 69.56 33.64 75.30
C ASP A 12 69.45 34.32 73.92
N ILE A 13 68.26 34.29 73.31
CA ILE A 13 68.01 34.88 72.00
C ILE A 13 67.85 36.41 72.08
N SER A 14 68.44 37.15 71.13
CA SER A 14 68.27 38.61 71.06
C SER A 14 66.89 39.02 70.51
N ASP A 15 66.42 40.22 70.85
CA ASP A 15 65.14 40.73 70.33
C ASP A 15 65.11 40.85 68.79
N GLU A 16 66.26 41.14 68.16
CA GLU A 16 66.41 41.14 66.70
C GLU A 16 66.23 39.73 66.10
N GLN A 17 66.83 38.72 66.72
CA GLN A 17 66.66 37.33 66.30
C GLN A 17 65.20 36.86 66.48
N VAL A 18 64.53 37.25 67.57
CA VAL A 18 63.12 36.96 67.79
C VAL A 18 62.25 37.61 66.71
N ASN A 19 62.51 38.88 66.37
CA ASN A 19 61.78 39.56 65.29
C ASN A 19 61.96 38.87 63.94
N SER A 20 63.19 38.47 63.61
CA SER A 20 63.47 37.73 62.37
C SER A 20 62.69 36.42 62.29
N ILE A 21 62.60 35.66 63.39
CA ILE A 21 61.82 34.42 63.46
C ILE A 21 60.33 34.70 63.27
N LEU A 22 59.79 35.74 63.93
CA LEU A 22 58.38 36.11 63.79
C LEU A 22 58.04 36.60 62.38
N ASP A 23 58.94 37.32 61.72
CA ASP A 23 58.78 37.77 60.34
C ASP A 23 58.78 36.58 59.37
N LEU A 24 59.71 35.63 59.54
CA LEU A 24 59.73 34.38 58.76
C LEU A 24 58.46 33.57 58.98
N ASN A 25 58.05 33.39 60.24
CA ASN A 25 56.82 32.67 60.59
C ASN A 25 55.58 33.35 59.98
N SER A 26 55.49 34.68 60.06
CA SER A 26 54.39 35.45 59.47
C SER A 26 54.34 35.30 57.95
N ARG A 27 55.51 35.33 57.28
CA ARG A 27 55.63 35.13 55.83
C ARG A 27 55.23 33.72 55.43
N ASP A 28 55.67 32.70 56.16
CA ASP A 28 55.35 31.30 55.86
C ASP A 28 53.87 30.98 56.10
N ILE A 29 53.28 31.49 57.19
CA ILE A 29 51.84 31.40 57.44
C ILE A 29 51.07 32.09 56.30
N GLY A 30 51.52 33.27 55.86
CA GLY A 30 50.92 33.99 54.72
C GLY A 30 50.94 33.15 53.44
N LYS A 31 52.07 32.53 53.10
CA LYS A 31 52.20 31.64 51.93
C LYS A 31 51.30 30.42 52.03
N VAL A 32 51.25 29.77 53.20
CA VAL A 32 50.41 28.59 53.42
C VAL A 32 48.93 28.96 53.31
N LYS A 33 48.50 30.05 53.94
CA LYS A 33 47.13 30.56 53.82
C LYS A 33 46.76 30.87 52.38
N GLY A 34 47.63 31.54 51.63
CA GLY A 34 47.42 31.81 50.20
C GLY A 34 47.20 30.54 49.40
N LYS A 35 48.11 29.55 49.55
CA LYS A 35 47.97 28.24 48.89
C LYS A 35 46.67 27.52 49.27
N THR A 36 46.26 27.58 50.53
CA THR A 36 45.02 26.94 50.99
C THR A 36 43.79 27.60 50.38
N GLU A 37 43.75 28.92 50.29
CA GLU A 37 42.66 29.64 49.63
C GLU A 37 42.63 29.37 48.11
N ASP A 38 43.79 29.32 47.46
CA ASP A 38 43.91 28.95 46.05
C ASP A 38 43.36 27.53 45.81
N GLN A 39 43.79 26.57 46.63
CA GLN A 39 43.32 25.17 46.56
C GLN A 39 41.81 25.05 46.82
N LYS A 40 41.28 25.82 47.77
CA LYS A 40 39.85 25.84 48.06
C LYS A 40 39.06 26.38 46.87
N THR A 41 39.53 27.46 46.26
CA THR A 41 38.95 28.06 45.05
C THR A 41 38.98 27.07 43.88
N GLU A 42 40.09 26.36 43.70
CA GLU A 42 40.24 25.36 42.66
C GLU A 42 39.32 24.15 42.87
N LEU A 43 39.17 23.68 44.11
CA LEU A 43 38.22 22.63 44.47
C LEU A 43 36.76 23.02 44.20
N GLU A 44 36.38 24.26 44.54
CA GLU A 44 35.04 24.78 44.25
C GLU A 44 34.79 24.87 42.73
N ASN A 45 35.78 25.33 41.97
CA ASN A 45 35.72 25.37 40.51
C ASN A 45 35.60 23.97 39.89
N LEU A 46 36.39 23.00 40.35
CA LEU A 46 36.34 21.62 39.87
C LEU A 46 35.00 20.96 40.18
N ARG A 47 34.44 21.20 41.37
CA ARG A 47 33.10 20.70 41.73
C ARG A 47 32.01 21.27 40.83
N ARG A 48 32.08 22.56 40.51
CA ARG A 48 31.15 23.18 39.56
C ARG A 48 31.27 22.55 38.17
N GLN A 49 32.49 22.40 37.65
CA GLN A 49 32.72 21.79 36.35
C GLN A 49 32.21 20.34 36.28
N LEU A 50 32.38 19.56 37.35
CA LEU A 50 31.84 18.21 37.46
C LEU A 50 30.31 18.21 37.35
N ALA A 51 29.64 19.08 38.11
CA ALA A 51 28.18 19.20 38.06
C ALA A 51 27.67 19.59 36.66
N GLU A 52 28.32 20.56 36.00
CA GLU A 52 27.99 20.97 34.63
C GLU A 52 28.19 19.82 33.61
N LYS A 53 29.25 19.02 33.78
CA LYS A 53 29.52 17.86 32.94
C LYS A 53 28.48 16.77 33.14
N ASP A 54 28.12 16.46 34.38
CA ASP A 54 27.10 15.45 34.71
C ASP A 54 25.73 15.84 34.15
N GLU A 55 25.35 17.13 34.25
CA GLU A 55 24.13 17.65 33.65
C GLU A 55 24.15 17.53 32.11
N THR A 56 25.28 17.85 31.48
CA THR A 56 25.46 17.70 30.04
C THR A 56 25.33 16.24 29.60
N ILE A 57 25.93 15.30 30.34
CA ILE A 57 25.83 13.87 30.06
C ILE A 57 24.37 13.41 30.20
N ALA A 58 23.68 13.79 31.28
CA ALA A 58 22.27 13.44 31.47
C ALA A 58 21.37 13.99 30.34
N ASN A 59 21.64 15.21 29.87
CA ASN A 59 20.92 15.79 28.74
C ASN A 59 21.20 15.06 27.42
N LEU A 60 22.45 14.67 27.17
CA LEU A 60 22.84 13.89 25.99
C LEU A 60 22.25 12.47 26.02
N GLU A 61 22.18 11.83 27.19
CA GLU A 61 21.55 10.52 27.36
C GLU A 61 20.04 10.58 27.11
N LYS A 62 19.35 11.63 27.60
CA LYS A 62 17.94 11.88 27.26
C LYS A 62 17.75 12.09 25.76
N ALA A 63 18.63 12.86 25.11
CA ALA A 63 18.57 13.09 23.67
C ALA A 63 18.86 11.83 22.84
N LYS A 64 19.68 10.89 23.34
CA LYS A 64 19.91 9.58 22.72
C LYS A 64 18.71 8.63 22.80
N GLY A 65 17.75 8.88 23.70
CA GLY A 65 16.56 8.04 23.91
C GLY A 65 15.71 7.80 22.67
N ASP A 66 15.76 8.70 21.67
CA ASP A 66 14.96 8.57 20.44
C ASP A 66 15.69 7.93 19.26
N ALA A 67 17.00 7.65 19.35
CA ALA A 67 17.73 7.06 18.23
C ALA A 67 17.18 5.67 17.86
N ALA A 68 16.76 4.88 18.84
CA ALA A 68 16.14 3.58 18.62
C ALA A 68 14.72 3.69 18.03
N ALA A 69 13.95 4.70 18.44
CA ALA A 69 12.62 4.97 17.90
C ALA A 69 12.69 5.43 16.44
N ILE A 70 13.61 6.36 16.13
CA ILE A 70 13.89 6.84 14.77
C ILE A 70 14.35 5.69 13.87
N GLN A 71 15.22 4.81 14.37
CA GLN A 71 15.66 3.64 13.61
C GLN A 71 14.51 2.67 13.31
N ALA A 72 13.65 2.39 14.30
CA ALA A 72 12.49 1.53 14.10
C ALA A 72 11.48 2.13 13.10
N GLU A 73 11.28 3.44 13.11
CA GLU A 73 10.42 4.14 12.17
C GLU A 73 11.02 4.13 10.75
N LEU A 74 12.33 4.35 10.61
CA LEU A 74 13.04 4.20 9.34
C LEU A 74 12.90 2.79 8.75
N ASP A 75 13.01 1.76 9.57
CA ASP A 75 12.91 0.37 9.10
C ASP A 75 11.47 0.03 8.66
N LYS A 76 10.45 0.56 9.36
CA LYS A 76 9.05 0.48 8.91
C LYS A 76 8.83 1.17 7.55
N TYR A 77 9.38 2.37 7.37
CA TYR A 77 9.27 3.09 6.10
C TYR A 77 9.96 2.33 4.96
N LYS A 78 11.15 1.77 5.20
CA LYS A 78 11.85 0.95 4.20
C LYS A 78 11.07 -0.31 3.80
N GLN A 79 10.46 -0.99 4.77
CA GLN A 79 9.59 -2.15 4.48
C GLN A 79 8.36 -1.74 3.66
N ALA A 80 7.67 -0.68 4.09
CA ALA A 80 6.49 -0.18 3.38
C ALA A 80 6.82 0.24 1.94
N GLU A 81 7.99 0.84 1.70
CA GLU A 81 8.43 1.22 0.35
C GLU A 81 8.78 0.00 -0.50
N ALA A 82 9.44 -1.01 0.09
CA ALA A 82 9.73 -2.26 -0.60
C ALA A 82 8.44 -3.01 -1.01
N ASP A 83 7.43 -3.02 -0.13
CA ASP A 83 6.13 -3.63 -0.39
C ASP A 83 5.38 -2.88 -1.51
N ARG A 84 5.39 -1.54 -1.49
CA ARG A 84 4.81 -0.74 -2.58
C ARG A 84 5.51 -0.99 -3.91
N ALA A 85 6.84 -0.97 -3.93
CA ALA A 85 7.61 -1.21 -5.15
C ALA A 85 7.34 -2.62 -5.72
N LYS A 86 7.14 -3.62 -4.85
CA LYS A 86 6.74 -4.97 -5.26
C LYS A 86 5.32 -4.97 -5.84
N ALA A 87 4.36 -4.39 -5.14
CA ALA A 87 2.97 -4.30 -5.59
C ALA A 87 2.84 -3.53 -6.92
N GLU A 88 3.59 -2.44 -7.10
CA GLU A 88 3.60 -1.67 -8.33
C GLU A 88 4.20 -2.46 -9.48
N LYS A 89 5.30 -3.20 -9.26
CA LYS A 89 5.86 -4.10 -10.28
C LYS A 89 4.89 -5.20 -10.66
N GLU A 90 4.23 -5.82 -9.68
CA GLU A 90 3.22 -6.85 -9.93
C GLU A 90 2.04 -6.28 -10.75
N ALA A 91 1.57 -5.08 -10.40
CA ALA A 91 0.51 -4.39 -11.14
C ALA A 91 0.95 -4.00 -12.56
N GLN A 92 2.17 -3.49 -12.75
CA GLN A 92 2.71 -3.18 -14.08
C GLN A 92 2.84 -4.44 -14.94
N VAL A 93 3.33 -5.54 -14.37
CA VAL A 93 3.43 -6.83 -15.06
C VAL A 93 2.05 -7.34 -15.45
N ASP A 94 1.07 -7.29 -14.55
CA ASP A 94 -0.30 -7.71 -14.86
C ASP A 94 -0.97 -6.82 -15.92
N ALA A 95 -0.72 -5.50 -15.88
CA ALA A 95 -1.22 -4.56 -16.88
C ALA A 95 -0.64 -4.86 -18.28
N ILE A 96 0.67 -5.06 -18.37
CA ILE A 96 1.35 -5.43 -19.63
C ILE A 96 0.82 -6.77 -20.15
N LEU A 97 0.67 -7.75 -19.26
CA LEU A 97 0.14 -9.06 -19.62
C LEU A 97 -1.31 -8.97 -20.14
N THR A 98 -2.14 -8.19 -19.46
CA THR A 98 -3.53 -7.95 -19.85
C THR A 98 -3.59 -7.28 -21.21
N GLN A 99 -2.84 -6.20 -21.42
CA GLN A 99 -2.78 -5.51 -22.71
C GLN A 99 -2.31 -6.45 -23.83
N THR A 100 -1.28 -7.25 -23.57
CA THR A 100 -0.74 -8.22 -24.53
C THR A 100 -1.77 -9.26 -24.92
N ALA A 101 -2.53 -9.77 -23.95
CA ALA A 101 -3.61 -10.71 -24.19
C ALA A 101 -4.77 -10.05 -24.95
N GLU A 102 -5.18 -8.83 -24.58
CA GLU A 102 -6.25 -8.09 -25.26
C GLU A 102 -5.91 -7.78 -26.72
N SER A 103 -4.68 -7.38 -27.01
CA SER A 103 -4.22 -7.16 -28.39
C SER A 103 -4.27 -8.44 -29.24
N ALA A 104 -4.06 -9.62 -28.64
CA ALA A 104 -4.20 -10.89 -29.36
C ALA A 104 -5.65 -11.26 -29.68
N LEU A 105 -6.60 -10.73 -28.91
CA LEU A 105 -8.04 -10.89 -29.10
C LEU A 105 -8.63 -9.78 -30.01
N GLU A 106 -7.84 -8.79 -30.40
CA GLU A 106 -8.29 -7.66 -31.22
C GLU A 106 -8.85 -8.12 -32.58
N GLY A 107 -9.96 -7.50 -32.99
CA GLY A 107 -10.65 -7.87 -34.24
C GLY A 107 -11.44 -9.18 -34.18
N ARG A 108 -11.55 -9.83 -33.01
CA ARG A 108 -12.42 -10.99 -32.79
C ARG A 108 -13.73 -10.58 -32.13
N GLU A 109 -14.84 -10.87 -32.79
CA GLU A 109 -16.17 -10.69 -32.19
C GLU A 109 -16.60 -11.97 -31.49
N PHE A 110 -16.59 -11.96 -30.16
CA PHE A 110 -17.05 -13.10 -29.36
C PHE A 110 -18.58 -13.15 -29.25
N VAL A 111 -19.14 -14.36 -29.13
CA VAL A 111 -20.60 -14.55 -28.97
C VAL A 111 -21.19 -13.84 -27.75
N ASN A 112 -20.42 -13.73 -26.67
CA ASN A 112 -20.78 -12.99 -25.46
C ASN A 112 -19.49 -12.60 -24.67
N GLU A 113 -19.65 -11.71 -23.68
CA GLU A 113 -18.53 -11.23 -22.86
C GLU A 113 -17.94 -12.31 -21.94
N TYR A 114 -18.73 -13.30 -21.54
CA TYR A 114 -18.25 -14.41 -20.70
C TYR A 114 -17.21 -15.25 -21.44
N THR A 115 -17.48 -15.59 -22.71
CA THR A 115 -16.56 -16.32 -23.57
C THR A 115 -15.29 -15.50 -23.81
N ARG A 116 -15.42 -14.20 -24.07
CA ARG A 116 -14.27 -13.29 -24.19
C ARG A 116 -13.41 -13.30 -22.91
N THR A 117 -14.03 -13.13 -21.75
CA THR A 117 -13.34 -13.08 -20.44
C THR A 117 -12.66 -14.40 -20.12
N HIS A 118 -13.31 -15.53 -20.45
CA HIS A 118 -12.74 -16.86 -20.27
C HIS A 118 -11.45 -17.04 -21.08
N PHE A 119 -11.51 -16.79 -22.40
CA PHE A 119 -10.32 -16.92 -23.26
C PHE A 119 -9.25 -15.88 -22.97
N LEU A 120 -9.62 -14.67 -22.51
CA LEU A 120 -8.65 -13.69 -22.03
C LEU A 120 -7.88 -14.25 -20.82
N GLY A 121 -8.58 -14.85 -19.86
CA GLY A 121 -7.97 -15.47 -18.68
C GLY A 121 -7.08 -16.66 -19.02
N GLU A 122 -7.55 -17.56 -19.90
CA GLU A 122 -6.76 -18.72 -20.35
C GLU A 122 -5.53 -18.28 -21.17
N LEU A 123 -5.67 -17.26 -22.01
CA LEU A 123 -4.53 -16.69 -22.74
C LEU A 123 -3.51 -16.04 -21.80
N LYS A 124 -3.94 -15.27 -20.78
CA LYS A 124 -3.03 -14.71 -19.77
C LYS A 124 -2.21 -15.83 -19.09
N LYS A 125 -2.85 -16.94 -18.70
CA LYS A 125 -2.16 -18.12 -18.14
C LYS A 125 -1.19 -18.74 -19.14
N ALA A 126 -1.61 -18.92 -20.39
CA ALA A 126 -0.79 -19.51 -21.45
C ALA A 126 0.46 -18.69 -21.78
N ILE A 127 0.37 -17.35 -21.74
CA ILE A 127 1.51 -16.43 -21.93
C ILE A 127 2.51 -16.55 -20.77
N GLN A 128 2.02 -16.71 -19.53
CA GLN A 128 2.86 -16.85 -18.34
C GLN A 128 3.51 -18.24 -18.22
N ASP A 129 2.97 -19.26 -18.89
CA ASP A 129 3.50 -20.62 -18.86
C ASP A 129 4.93 -20.67 -19.44
N PRO A 130 5.94 -21.11 -18.65
CA PRO A 130 7.30 -21.29 -19.13
C PRO A 130 7.41 -22.15 -20.41
N ALA A 131 6.50 -23.11 -20.63
CA ALA A 131 6.47 -23.97 -21.82
C ALA A 131 6.11 -23.22 -23.11
N ASN A 132 5.50 -22.04 -23.00
CA ASN A 132 5.10 -21.21 -24.14
C ASN A 132 6.01 -20.00 -24.35
N LYS A 133 7.12 -19.89 -23.61
CA LYS A 133 8.11 -18.82 -23.79
C LYS A 133 8.55 -18.72 -25.26
N GLY A 134 8.45 -17.52 -25.82
CA GLY A 134 8.83 -17.23 -27.20
C GLY A 134 7.73 -17.48 -28.24
N LYS A 135 6.60 -18.09 -27.87
CA LYS A 135 5.42 -18.15 -28.75
C LYS A 135 4.69 -16.81 -28.74
N LYS A 136 4.09 -16.42 -29.86
CA LYS A 136 3.31 -15.18 -29.93
C LYS A 136 1.94 -15.39 -29.27
N PRO A 137 1.43 -14.40 -28.52
CA PRO A 137 0.09 -14.44 -27.93
C PRO A 137 -1.04 -14.76 -28.94
N ALA A 138 -0.95 -14.22 -30.15
CA ALA A 138 -1.93 -14.50 -31.20
C ALA A 138 -1.91 -15.96 -31.67
N ASP A 139 -0.72 -16.58 -31.75
CA ASP A 139 -0.57 -17.98 -32.13
C ASP A 139 -1.14 -18.89 -31.01
N LEU A 140 -0.82 -18.57 -29.75
CA LEU A 140 -1.39 -19.26 -28.58
C LEU A 140 -2.92 -19.17 -28.55
N PHE A 141 -3.47 -17.99 -28.84
CA PHE A 141 -4.92 -17.78 -28.93
C PHE A 141 -5.55 -18.56 -30.08
N SER A 142 -4.90 -18.60 -31.25
CA SER A 142 -5.37 -19.40 -32.38
C SER A 142 -5.35 -20.90 -32.05
N ASP A 143 -4.30 -21.37 -31.39
CA ASP A 143 -4.16 -22.77 -31.01
C ASP A 143 -5.22 -23.24 -29.99
N MET A 144 -5.64 -22.38 -29.07
CA MET A 144 -6.68 -22.72 -28.09
C MET A 144 -8.11 -22.60 -28.65
N THR A 145 -8.32 -21.89 -29.76
CA THR A 145 -9.66 -21.65 -30.33
C THR A 145 -9.93 -22.42 -31.62
N LYS A 146 -8.92 -23.00 -32.28
CA LYS A 146 -9.06 -23.67 -33.58
C LYS A 146 -10.02 -24.87 -33.59
N ASP A 147 -10.15 -25.58 -32.47
CA ASP A 147 -10.96 -26.80 -32.35
C ASP A 147 -12.26 -26.59 -31.56
N VAL A 148 -12.65 -25.33 -31.34
CA VAL A 148 -13.77 -24.99 -30.46
C VAL A 148 -14.82 -24.18 -31.22
N ASP A 149 -15.99 -24.79 -31.41
CA ASP A 149 -17.12 -24.16 -32.09
C ASP A 149 -17.86 -23.15 -31.20
N GLY A 150 -18.52 -22.18 -31.81
CA GLY A 150 -19.42 -21.25 -31.13
C GLY A 150 -18.73 -20.18 -30.27
N ILE A 151 -17.41 -19.97 -30.43
CA ILE A 151 -16.68 -18.91 -29.72
C ILE A 151 -16.98 -17.53 -30.30
N PHE A 152 -16.99 -17.44 -31.63
CA PHE A 152 -17.11 -16.18 -32.36
C PHE A 152 -18.54 -15.97 -32.86
N LYS A 153 -18.97 -14.70 -32.95
CA LYS A 153 -20.23 -14.36 -33.59
C LYS A 153 -20.20 -14.87 -35.03
N ASN A 154 -21.26 -15.59 -35.40
CA ASN A 154 -21.48 -15.96 -36.77
C ASN A 154 -22.46 -14.97 -37.41
N PRO A 155 -22.03 -14.11 -38.35
CA PRO A 155 -22.91 -13.17 -39.04
C PRO A 155 -24.04 -13.83 -39.83
N GLN A 156 -23.90 -15.12 -40.16
CA GLN A 156 -24.89 -15.89 -40.90
C GLN A 156 -25.96 -16.53 -39.99
N HIS A 157 -25.76 -16.47 -38.67
CA HIS A 157 -26.77 -16.80 -37.68
C HIS A 157 -27.31 -15.50 -37.08
N GLU A 158 -27.96 -14.67 -37.89
CA GLU A 158 -29.01 -13.83 -37.29
C GLU A 158 -29.98 -14.77 -36.58
N PRO A 159 -30.46 -14.45 -35.36
CA PRO A 159 -31.62 -15.13 -34.82
C PRO A 159 -32.66 -15.10 -35.93
N LEU A 160 -33.14 -16.27 -36.37
CA LEU A 160 -34.24 -16.33 -37.31
C LEU A 160 -35.28 -15.37 -36.75
N LYS A 161 -35.50 -14.25 -37.45
CA LYS A 161 -36.72 -13.47 -37.27
C LYS A 161 -37.77 -14.38 -37.86
N ILE A 162 -38.20 -15.37 -37.08
CA ILE A 162 -39.53 -15.89 -37.19
C ILE A 162 -40.34 -14.61 -37.02
N ALA A 163 -40.81 -14.06 -38.15
CA ALA A 163 -41.87 -13.05 -38.13
C ALA A 163 -42.81 -13.59 -37.08
N GLY A 164 -43.01 -12.79 -36.03
CA GLY A 164 -43.76 -13.24 -34.87
C GLY A 164 -44.92 -14.04 -35.44
N VAL A 165 -45.06 -15.29 -35.02
CA VAL A 165 -46.35 -15.92 -35.19
C VAL A 165 -47.24 -15.00 -34.39
N THR A 166 -47.76 -13.95 -35.06
CA THR A 166 -49.11 -13.50 -34.90
C THR A 166 -49.80 -14.83 -34.87
N LYS A 167 -50.13 -15.26 -33.65
CA LYS A 167 -51.33 -16.04 -33.47
C LYS A 167 -52.30 -15.30 -34.36
N THR A 168 -52.52 -15.82 -35.58
CA THR A 168 -53.62 -15.37 -36.41
C THR A 168 -54.77 -15.39 -35.44
N ASP A 169 -55.33 -14.22 -35.23
CA ASP A 169 -56.35 -13.95 -34.25
C ASP A 169 -57.53 -14.91 -34.47
N THR A 170 -57.45 -16.13 -33.96
CA THR A 170 -58.58 -17.07 -33.85
C THR A 170 -59.26 -16.83 -32.51
N SER A 171 -59.37 -15.56 -32.12
CA SER A 171 -59.94 -15.12 -30.84
C SER A 171 -60.57 -13.72 -30.93
N GLY A 172 -60.81 -13.20 -32.14
CA GLY A 172 -61.48 -11.91 -32.32
C GLY A 172 -62.50 -11.98 -33.45
N ASN A 173 -63.80 -12.02 -33.09
CA ASN A 173 -64.99 -11.83 -33.94
C ASN A 173 -64.74 -11.82 -35.46
N MET A 174 -64.66 -12.99 -36.09
CA MET A 174 -64.67 -13.09 -37.55
C MET A 174 -66.04 -12.65 -38.08
N THR A 175 -66.09 -11.92 -39.19
CA THR A 175 -67.37 -11.57 -39.83
C THR A 175 -67.87 -12.68 -40.75
N LYS A 176 -69.17 -12.68 -41.07
CA LYS A 176 -69.82 -13.69 -41.93
C LYS A 176 -69.10 -13.84 -43.29
N ASP A 177 -68.68 -12.73 -43.90
CA ASP A 177 -68.01 -12.72 -45.20
C ASP A 177 -66.58 -13.24 -45.13
N GLN A 178 -65.88 -13.01 -44.02
CA GLN A 178 -64.54 -13.56 -43.79
C GLN A 178 -64.58 -15.08 -43.64
N ILE A 179 -65.60 -15.60 -42.96
CA ILE A 179 -65.82 -17.06 -42.83
C ILE A 179 -66.18 -17.67 -44.19
N MET A 180 -67.07 -17.03 -44.97
CA MET A 180 -67.45 -17.54 -46.30
C MET A 180 -66.33 -17.47 -47.34
N SER A 181 -65.33 -16.62 -47.14
CA SER A 181 -64.15 -16.49 -48.02
C SER A 181 -63.08 -17.57 -47.79
N ILE A 182 -63.24 -18.42 -46.77
CA ILE A 182 -62.33 -19.56 -46.52
C ILE A 182 -62.45 -20.57 -47.68
N LYS A 183 -61.33 -20.79 -48.38
CA LYS A 183 -61.25 -21.65 -49.57
C LYS A 183 -61.46 -23.13 -49.24
N ASP A 184 -60.92 -23.58 -48.12
CA ASP A 184 -61.10 -24.95 -47.64
C ASP A 184 -62.51 -25.16 -47.08
N ALA A 185 -63.19 -26.21 -47.55
CA ALA A 185 -64.58 -26.45 -47.18
C ALA A 185 -64.74 -26.98 -45.75
N SER A 186 -63.77 -27.76 -45.26
CA SER A 186 -63.78 -28.34 -43.92
C SER A 186 -63.46 -27.28 -42.88
N GLU A 187 -62.47 -26.41 -43.14
CA GLU A 187 -62.16 -25.27 -42.26
C GLU A 187 -63.29 -24.25 -42.24
N ARG A 188 -63.93 -23.99 -43.38
CA ARG A 188 -65.11 -23.12 -43.45
C ARG A 188 -66.25 -23.66 -42.60
N GLN A 189 -66.51 -24.97 -42.62
CA GLN A 189 -67.55 -25.57 -41.79
C GLN A 189 -67.23 -25.52 -40.30
N ALA A 190 -65.97 -25.72 -39.91
CA ALA A 190 -65.53 -25.57 -38.52
C ALA A 190 -65.75 -24.13 -38.02
N ALA A 191 -65.35 -23.14 -38.81
CA ALA A 191 -65.55 -21.72 -38.47
C ALA A 191 -67.04 -21.32 -38.43
N ILE A 192 -67.90 -21.88 -39.29
CA ILE A 192 -69.36 -21.67 -39.20
C ILE A 192 -69.92 -22.28 -37.91
N ALA A 193 -69.44 -23.45 -37.48
CA ALA A 193 -69.89 -24.11 -36.26
C ALA A 193 -69.50 -23.34 -35.00
N GLU A 194 -68.31 -22.71 -34.99
CA GLU A 194 -67.83 -21.88 -33.88
C GLU A 194 -68.49 -20.49 -33.83
N HIS A 195 -69.03 -20.01 -34.96
CA HIS A 195 -69.68 -18.70 -35.09
C HIS A 195 -71.13 -18.78 -35.61
N LEU A 196 -71.89 -19.75 -35.10
CA LEU A 196 -73.28 -20.02 -35.50
C LEU A 196 -74.20 -18.80 -35.42
N ASP A 197 -73.95 -17.92 -34.46
CA ASP A 197 -74.63 -16.64 -34.20
C ASP A 197 -74.60 -15.67 -35.40
N LEU A 198 -73.58 -15.73 -36.26
CA LEU A 198 -73.50 -14.91 -37.49
C LEU A 198 -74.25 -15.52 -38.69
N PHE A 199 -74.65 -16.79 -38.58
CA PHE A 199 -75.30 -17.56 -39.64
C PHE A 199 -76.75 -17.92 -39.35
N ARG A 200 -77.22 -17.71 -38.12
CA ARG A 200 -78.65 -17.75 -37.80
C ARG A 200 -79.33 -16.53 -38.42
N LYS A 201 -80.46 -16.78 -39.07
CA LYS A 201 -81.39 -15.76 -39.55
C LYS A 201 -82.33 -15.46 -38.38
N ASP A 202 -82.58 -14.20 -38.08
CA ASP A 202 -83.81 -13.85 -37.35
C ASP A 202 -85.03 -14.38 -38.12
#